data_AF-V4IY40-F1
#
_entry.id   AF-V4IY40-F1
#
_cell.length_a   1.000
_cell.length_b   1.000
_cell.length_c   1.000
_cell.angle_alpha   90.00
_cell.angle_beta   90.00
_cell.angle_gamma   90.00
#
_symmetry.space_group_name_H-M   'P 1'
#
loop_
_entity.id
_entity.type
_entity.pdbx_description
1 polymer ?
#
loop_
_entity_poly.entity_id
_entity_poly.type
_entity_poly.pdbx_seq_one_letter_code
_entity_poly.pdbx_strand_id
1 'polypeptide(L)'
;MLAEAAYSGKIGLAGWEEQHLLSGNCETQGFCARAFRDTTGDNLVIAIAGSNDLDDWMGANPTFISSSGEPTDVFESYVSAAAATLLTLSRENPFSRITLTGHSLGGAIAELIADSSGLDATVFNAPGAASATPFLSDYLSPLTEVTTPGGAGTIVHYRVYGDLVSGVGDHVVEPTTLEPPIPQWQVDTVPFGTMKAMHEIGTVVERIFSLDNGDAEISLSFGPTLDSIASGENVTYLSGGLNLVNGWILPITNLTVVAGDYLFIDPEDLDLYEFSAAQGSPFFRTITFPLLLDIDALFNLETFANDVWTRAGAFQELQTFDFGVGGISQFRFQVVDLRTGMVPSSIEPFTFGVTFESDGVFSVVKGSNGSNRTPT
;
A
#
# COMPACT_ATOMS: atom_id res chain seq x y z
N MET A 1 10.82 9.89 6.17
CA MET A 1 11.71 9.51 7.29
C MET A 1 10.95 9.17 8.57
N LEU A 2 10.40 10.12 9.36
CA LEU A 2 9.77 9.76 10.65
C LEU A 2 8.49 8.90 10.50
N ALA A 3 7.67 9.18 9.48
CA ALA A 3 6.52 8.34 9.12
C ALA A 3 6.94 6.91 8.72
N GLU A 4 8.09 6.74 8.07
CA GLU A 4 8.65 5.42 7.71
C GLU A 4 9.19 4.69 8.95
N ALA A 5 9.84 5.43 9.85
CA ALA A 5 10.36 4.90 11.11
C ALA A 5 9.25 4.36 12.03
N ALA A 6 8.00 4.83 11.85
CA ALA A 6 6.83 4.29 12.55
C ALA A 6 6.66 2.77 12.33
N TYR A 7 6.91 2.29 11.10
CA TYR A 7 6.76 0.88 10.72
C TYR A 7 7.86 -0.02 11.32
N SER A 8 9.12 0.33 11.09
CA SER A 8 10.24 -0.60 11.34
C SER A 8 10.92 -0.41 12.69
N GLY A 9 10.68 0.71 13.36
CA GLY A 9 11.39 1.07 14.59
C GLY A 9 12.91 1.13 14.46
N LYS A 10 13.45 1.24 13.25
CA LYS A 10 14.89 1.40 13.04
C LYS A 10 15.28 2.81 13.46
N ILE A 11 15.81 2.93 14.68
CA ILE A 11 16.25 4.21 15.25
C ILE A 11 17.73 4.43 14.93
N GLY A 12 17.95 5.38 14.03
CA GLY A 12 19.25 5.97 13.70
C GLY A 12 19.08 7.30 12.95
N LEU A 13 17.99 8.02 13.22
CA LEU A 13 17.72 9.30 12.56
C LEU A 13 18.52 10.39 13.26
N ALA A 14 19.55 10.91 12.59
CA ALA A 14 20.39 11.97 13.13
C ALA A 14 19.53 13.16 13.56
N GLY A 15 19.67 13.56 14.83
CA GLY A 15 18.92 14.68 15.41
C GLY A 15 17.60 14.32 16.07
N TRP A 16 17.18 13.04 16.05
CA TRP A 16 15.94 12.57 16.66
C TRP A 16 16.17 11.40 17.62
N GLU A 17 15.52 11.46 18.77
CA GLU A 17 15.50 10.41 19.79
C GLU A 17 14.07 9.91 19.98
N GLU A 18 13.86 8.59 19.85
CA GLU A 18 12.57 7.98 20.17
C GLU A 18 12.32 8.09 21.68
N GLN A 19 11.24 8.76 22.08
CA GLN A 19 10.89 8.96 23.48
C GLN A 19 9.99 7.84 24.00
N HIS A 20 9.04 7.41 23.17
CA HIS A 20 8.03 6.43 23.53
C HIS A 20 7.58 5.58 22.33
N LEU A 21 7.55 4.27 22.56
CA LEU A 21 6.67 3.33 21.86
C LEU A 21 5.27 3.47 22.47
N LEU A 22 4.29 3.95 21.69
CA LEU A 22 2.98 4.34 22.24
C LEU A 22 1.87 3.31 22.01
N SER A 23 2.21 2.18 21.41
CA SER A 23 1.41 0.95 21.40
C SER A 23 2.34 -0.26 21.16
N GLY A 24 1.85 -1.49 21.41
CA GLY A 24 2.66 -2.72 21.50
C GLY A 24 3.38 -3.15 20.21
N ASN A 25 3.72 -4.44 20.10
CA ASN A 25 4.42 -4.93 18.90
C ASN A 25 3.59 -4.59 17.65
N CYS A 26 4.13 -3.75 16.77
CA CYS A 26 3.46 -3.30 15.54
C CYS A 26 3.10 -4.48 14.63
N GLU A 27 3.74 -5.64 14.84
CA GLU A 27 3.49 -6.90 14.16
C GLU A 27 2.23 -7.65 14.65
N THR A 28 1.64 -7.32 15.82
CA THR A 28 0.56 -8.14 16.41
C THR A 28 -0.66 -7.39 16.96
N GLN A 29 -0.63 -6.06 17.08
CA GLN A 29 -1.71 -5.28 17.73
C GLN A 29 -2.46 -4.27 16.84
N GLY A 30 -2.17 -4.23 15.54
CA GLY A 30 -2.93 -3.43 14.55
C GLY A 30 -2.61 -1.93 14.56
N PHE A 31 -2.74 -1.23 15.70
CA PHE A 31 -2.36 0.19 15.81
C PHE A 31 -0.89 0.35 16.25
N CYS A 32 -0.13 1.16 15.50
CA CYS A 32 1.27 1.45 15.82
C CYS A 32 1.56 2.96 15.69
N ALA A 33 2.07 3.56 16.76
CA ALA A 33 2.51 4.95 16.78
C ALA A 33 3.79 5.12 17.62
N ARG A 34 4.63 6.06 17.21
CA ARG A 34 5.91 6.39 17.85
C ARG A 34 6.05 7.89 18.04
N ALA A 35 6.69 8.29 19.13
CA ALA A 35 7.02 9.69 19.35
C ALA A 35 8.53 9.91 19.32
N PHE A 36 8.94 10.89 18.52
CA PHE A 36 10.34 11.29 18.34
C PHE A 36 10.53 12.71 18.83
N ARG A 37 11.54 12.94 19.65
CA ARG A 37 11.95 14.26 20.10
C ARG A 37 13.23 14.66 19.41
N ASP A 38 13.36 15.92 19.06
CA ASP A 38 14.61 16.44 18.54
C ASP A 38 15.68 16.60 19.63
N THR A 39 16.94 16.75 19.24
CA THR A 39 18.03 16.90 20.21
C THR A 39 18.00 18.18 21.05
N THR A 40 17.20 19.19 20.67
CA THR A 40 17.03 20.40 21.50
C THR A 40 15.97 20.21 22.57
N GLY A 41 15.01 19.31 22.32
CA GLY A 41 13.90 18.99 23.20
C GLY A 41 12.65 19.82 22.97
N ASP A 42 12.70 20.75 22.00
CA ASP A 42 11.63 21.70 21.73
C ASP A 42 10.56 21.12 20.82
N ASN A 43 10.89 20.10 20.01
CA ASN A 43 9.98 19.52 19.04
C ASN A 43 9.71 18.05 19.34
N LEU A 44 8.43 17.67 19.25
CA LEU A 44 7.95 16.31 19.37
C LEU A 44 7.13 15.95 18.13
N VAL A 45 7.49 14.87 17.46
CA VAL A 45 6.76 14.36 16.30
C VAL A 45 6.10 13.05 16.70
N ILE A 46 4.78 12.96 16.53
CA ILE A 46 4.05 11.70 16.66
C ILE A 46 3.88 11.14 15.26
N ALA A 47 4.52 10.00 14.98
CA ALA A 47 4.42 9.29 13.73
C ALA A 47 3.50 8.07 13.89
N ILE A 48 2.44 8.02 13.09
CA ILE A 48 1.47 6.92 13.10
C ILE A 48 1.76 6.03 11.89
N ALA A 49 1.99 4.75 12.13
CA ALA A 49 2.20 3.78 11.06
C ALA A 49 0.87 3.50 10.36
N GLY A 50 0.93 3.31 9.04
CA GLY A 50 -0.19 2.75 8.30
C GLY A 50 -0.24 1.22 8.40
N SER A 51 -1.04 0.60 7.55
CA SER A 51 -1.06 -0.85 7.39
C SER A 51 0.26 -1.33 6.77
N ASN A 52 0.71 -2.53 7.15
CA ASN A 52 1.93 -3.12 6.60
C ASN A 52 1.75 -3.55 5.14
N ASP A 53 0.52 -3.80 4.71
CA ASP A 53 0.21 -4.22 3.36
C ASP A 53 -0.86 -3.31 2.73
N LEU A 54 -0.61 -2.88 1.49
CA LEU A 54 -1.57 -2.14 0.67
C LEU A 54 -2.89 -2.91 0.50
N ASP A 55 -2.79 -4.24 0.55
CA ASP A 55 -3.88 -5.19 0.45
C ASP A 55 -4.83 -5.19 1.66
N ASP A 56 -4.31 -4.92 2.87
CA ASP A 56 -5.15 -4.71 4.06
C ASP A 56 -6.06 -3.49 3.88
N TRP A 57 -5.63 -2.51 3.08
CA TRP A 57 -6.36 -1.27 2.92
C TRP A 57 -7.53 -1.39 1.93
N MET A 58 -7.34 -2.04 0.78
CA MET A 58 -8.39 -2.13 -0.26
C MET A 58 -9.52 -3.13 0.06
N GLY A 59 -9.25 -4.16 0.87
CA GLY A 59 -10.26 -5.17 1.26
C GLY A 59 -10.69 -5.13 2.72
N ALA A 60 -9.82 -4.70 3.65
CA ALA A 60 -10.11 -4.80 5.09
C ALA A 60 -10.55 -3.49 5.75
N ASN A 61 -10.48 -2.34 5.07
CA ASN A 61 -10.95 -1.07 5.64
C ASN A 61 -12.04 -0.38 4.78
N PRO A 62 -13.28 -0.92 4.77
CA PRO A 62 -14.40 -0.36 4.03
C PRO A 62 -14.77 1.07 4.46
N THR A 63 -14.22 1.59 5.56
CA THR A 63 -14.43 2.97 6.03
C THR A 63 -14.26 4.01 4.92
N PHE A 64 -13.19 3.90 4.12
CA PHE A 64 -12.82 4.93 3.15
C PHE A 64 -13.63 4.86 1.85
N ILE A 65 -14.15 3.68 1.51
CA ILE A 65 -14.98 3.44 0.32
C ILE A 65 -16.48 3.42 0.65
N SER A 66 -16.85 3.50 1.92
CA SER A 66 -18.25 3.49 2.34
C SER A 66 -18.90 4.82 2.01
N SER A 67 -19.98 4.78 1.22
CA SER A 67 -20.80 5.95 0.94
C SER A 67 -21.49 6.53 2.19
N SER A 68 -21.54 5.79 3.31
CA SER A 68 -22.10 6.29 4.58
C SER A 68 -21.11 7.14 5.39
N GLY A 69 -19.80 7.02 5.11
CA GLY A 69 -18.73 7.57 5.95
C GLY A 69 -18.58 6.88 7.32
N GLU A 70 -19.37 5.84 7.60
CA GLU A 70 -19.32 5.13 8.89
C GLU A 70 -18.02 4.32 8.99
N PRO A 71 -17.20 4.55 10.04
CA PRO A 71 -15.94 3.83 10.21
C PRO A 71 -16.17 2.40 10.67
N THR A 72 -15.22 1.51 10.35
CA THR A 72 -15.15 0.20 10.98
C THR A 72 -14.71 0.31 12.44
N ASP A 73 -15.11 -0.67 13.27
CA ASP A 73 -14.65 -0.80 14.66
C ASP A 73 -13.11 -0.75 14.79
N VAL A 74 -12.40 -1.31 13.80
CA VAL A 74 -10.93 -1.31 13.75
C VAL A 74 -10.41 0.11 13.53
N PHE A 75 -10.94 0.83 12.55
CA PHE A 75 -10.54 2.21 12.29
C PHE A 75 -10.88 3.13 13.47
N GLU A 76 -12.07 2.97 14.06
CA GLU A 76 -12.48 3.69 15.25
C GLU A 76 -11.51 3.46 16.42
N SER A 77 -11.15 2.20 16.67
CA SER A 77 -10.16 1.84 17.70
C SER A 77 -8.80 2.51 17.47
N TYR A 78 -8.35 2.61 16.21
CA TYR A 78 -7.07 3.25 15.88
C TYR A 78 -7.11 4.75 16.09
N VAL A 79 -8.18 5.42 15.68
CA VAL A 79 -8.39 6.86 15.94
C VAL A 79 -8.46 7.14 17.43
N SER A 80 -9.19 6.30 18.18
CA SER A 80 -9.28 6.39 19.64
C SER A 80 -7.91 6.26 20.31
N ALA A 81 -7.10 5.28 19.90
CA ALA A 81 -5.75 5.09 20.42
C ALA A 81 -4.81 6.27 20.08
N ALA A 82 -4.88 6.80 18.86
CA ALA A 82 -4.11 7.98 18.44
C ALA A 82 -4.50 9.24 19.24
N ALA A 83 -5.80 9.47 19.43
CA ALA A 83 -6.31 10.59 20.23
C ALA A 83 -5.84 10.51 21.69
N ALA A 84 -5.97 9.33 22.31
CA ALA A 84 -5.48 9.09 23.67
C ALA A 84 -3.96 9.29 23.80
N THR A 85 -3.21 8.89 22.78
CA THR A 85 -1.76 9.09 22.69
C THR A 85 -1.40 10.57 22.67
N LEU A 86 -2.05 11.36 21.82
CA LEU A 86 -1.82 12.81 21.75
C LEU A 86 -2.18 13.51 23.07
N LEU A 87 -3.31 13.16 23.69
CA LEU A 87 -3.71 13.72 24.98
C LEU A 87 -2.70 13.40 26.10
N THR A 88 -2.07 12.23 26.05
CA THR A 88 -1.05 11.84 27.03
C THR A 88 0.22 12.65 26.81
N LEU A 89 0.75 12.65 25.58
CA LEU A 89 1.99 13.35 25.25
C LEU A 89 1.90 14.86 25.40
N SER A 90 0.76 15.47 25.08
CA SER A 90 0.57 16.92 25.28
C SER A 90 0.63 17.33 26.75
N ARG A 91 0.11 16.49 27.67
CA ARG A 91 0.21 16.74 29.13
C ARG A 91 1.62 16.52 29.66
N GLU A 92 2.34 15.53 29.14
CA GLU A 92 3.71 15.23 29.54
C GLU A 92 4.72 16.23 28.97
N ASN A 93 4.36 16.90 27.86
CA ASN A 93 5.25 17.78 27.11
C ASN A 93 4.63 19.17 26.85
N PRO A 94 4.22 19.90 27.90
CA PRO A 94 3.45 21.14 27.76
C PRO A 94 4.22 22.30 27.11
N PHE A 95 5.54 22.16 26.95
CA PHE A 95 6.41 23.18 26.34
C PHE A 95 6.98 22.76 24.98
N SER A 96 6.71 21.54 24.53
CA SER A 96 7.19 21.09 23.23
C SER A 96 6.15 21.40 22.15
N ARG A 97 6.60 21.87 20.99
CA ARG A 97 5.78 21.89 19.78
C ARG A 97 5.50 20.44 19.38
N ILE A 98 4.23 20.08 19.25
CA ILE A 98 3.83 18.74 18.80
C ILE A 98 3.34 18.82 17.36
N THR A 99 3.88 17.97 16.50
CA THR A 99 3.43 17.80 15.12
C THR A 99 3.12 16.35 14.81
N LEU A 100 2.23 16.11 13.87
CA LEU A 100 1.80 14.76 13.49
C LEU A 100 2.35 14.38 12.11
N THR A 101 2.60 13.10 11.90
CA THR A 101 2.93 12.57 10.58
C THR A 101 2.45 11.14 10.44
N GLY A 102 2.25 10.72 9.21
CA GLY A 102 1.83 9.35 8.91
C GLY A 102 1.79 9.10 7.42
N HIS A 103 1.78 7.82 7.07
CA HIS A 103 1.68 7.34 5.70
C HIS A 103 0.48 6.41 5.58
N SER A 104 -0.17 6.38 4.40
CA SER A 104 -1.31 5.50 4.15
C SER A 104 -2.39 5.69 5.22
N LEU A 105 -2.91 4.61 5.80
CA LEU A 105 -3.83 4.62 6.94
C LEU A 105 -3.37 5.53 8.09
N GLY A 106 -2.08 5.51 8.44
CA GLY A 106 -1.54 6.34 9.52
C GLY A 106 -1.56 7.83 9.18
N GLY A 107 -1.45 8.17 7.89
CA GLY A 107 -1.64 9.53 7.38
C GLY A 107 -3.07 10.01 7.54
N ALA A 108 -4.06 9.15 7.23
CA ALA A 108 -5.49 9.49 7.39
C ALA A 108 -5.83 9.77 8.86
N ILE A 109 -5.31 8.95 9.78
CA ILE A 109 -5.47 9.15 11.22
C ILE A 109 -4.77 10.45 11.64
N ALA A 110 -3.52 10.67 11.22
CA ALA A 110 -2.78 11.89 11.56
C ALA A 110 -3.51 13.15 11.09
N GLU A 111 -4.13 13.13 9.91
CA GLU A 111 -4.92 14.24 9.36
C GLU A 111 -6.14 14.56 10.23
N LEU A 112 -6.96 13.55 10.58
CA LEU A 112 -8.13 13.73 11.45
C LEU A 112 -7.77 14.29 12.83
N ILE A 113 -6.69 13.76 13.42
CA ILE A 113 -6.20 14.18 14.73
C ILE A 113 -5.65 15.62 14.65
N ALA A 114 -4.95 15.98 13.57
CA ALA A 114 -4.42 17.32 13.36
C ALA A 114 -5.53 18.36 13.22
N ASP A 115 -6.53 18.07 12.40
CA ASP A 115 -7.69 18.93 12.16
C ASP A 115 -8.45 19.22 13.47
N SER A 116 -8.69 18.16 14.25
CA SER A 116 -9.43 18.27 15.51
C SER A 116 -8.64 18.95 16.63
N SER A 117 -7.30 18.83 16.63
CA SER A 117 -6.42 19.40 17.66
C SER A 117 -5.86 20.77 17.32
N GLY A 118 -5.95 21.21 16.05
CA GLY A 118 -5.28 22.41 15.56
C GLY A 118 -3.75 22.30 15.53
N LEU A 119 -3.20 21.08 15.55
CA LEU A 119 -1.76 20.84 15.42
C LEU A 119 -1.33 20.82 13.95
N ASP A 120 -0.03 21.00 13.72
CA ASP A 120 0.52 20.86 12.38
C ASP A 120 0.72 19.39 12.03
N ALA A 121 0.54 19.05 10.75
CA ALA A 121 0.78 17.70 10.25
C ALA A 121 1.40 17.69 8.87
N THR A 122 2.17 16.64 8.60
CA THR A 122 2.60 16.29 7.24
C THR A 122 2.32 14.83 6.98
N VAL A 123 1.45 14.54 6.02
CA VAL A 123 0.96 13.19 5.72
C VAL A 123 1.27 12.80 4.27
N PHE A 124 1.44 11.51 4.03
CA PHE A 124 1.94 10.97 2.76
C PHE A 124 1.01 9.87 2.25
N ASN A 125 0.56 9.97 0.99
CA ASN A 125 -0.31 8.99 0.33
C ASN A 125 -1.51 8.58 1.19
N ALA A 126 -2.03 9.48 2.02
CA ALA A 126 -3.16 9.17 2.89
C ALA A 126 -4.46 9.07 2.07
N PRO A 127 -5.36 8.11 2.37
CA PRO A 127 -6.74 8.15 1.91
C PRO A 127 -7.55 9.23 2.67
N GLY A 128 -8.63 9.69 2.05
CA GLY A 128 -9.51 10.69 2.63
C GLY A 128 -10.43 10.10 3.71
N ALA A 129 -10.38 10.65 4.92
CA ALA A 129 -11.14 10.18 6.07
C ALA A 129 -12.15 11.20 6.64
N ALA A 130 -12.29 12.37 6.02
CA ALA A 130 -13.08 13.49 6.56
C ALA A 130 -14.56 13.14 6.79
N SER A 131 -15.12 12.24 5.96
CA SER A 131 -16.49 11.76 6.11
C SER A 131 -16.73 10.96 7.39
N ALA A 132 -15.67 10.42 8.02
CA ALA A 132 -15.76 9.68 9.28
C ALA A 132 -15.82 10.59 10.53
N THR A 133 -15.46 11.88 10.40
CA THR A 133 -15.38 12.84 11.52
C THR A 133 -16.64 12.89 12.40
N PRO A 134 -17.89 12.90 11.86
CA PRO A 134 -19.09 12.93 12.70
C PRO A 134 -19.22 11.71 13.62
N PHE A 135 -18.79 10.54 13.16
CA PHE A 135 -18.87 9.28 13.90
C PHE A 135 -17.77 9.17 14.96
N LEU A 136 -16.64 9.84 14.75
CA LEU A 136 -15.47 9.81 15.62
C LEU A 136 -15.46 10.93 16.66
N SER A 137 -16.54 11.70 16.77
CA SER A 137 -16.61 12.91 17.60
C SER A 137 -16.33 12.68 19.09
N ASP A 138 -16.64 11.51 19.64
CA ASP A 138 -16.33 11.15 21.03
C ASP A 138 -14.81 11.09 21.31
N TYR A 139 -14.01 10.76 20.29
CA TYR A 139 -12.55 10.70 20.38
C TYR A 139 -11.87 11.99 19.95
N LEU A 140 -12.47 12.69 18.96
CA LEU A 140 -11.89 13.88 18.35
C LEU A 140 -12.19 15.17 19.12
N SER A 141 -13.40 15.32 19.69
CA SER A 141 -13.80 16.56 20.39
C SER A 141 -12.87 16.92 21.58
N PRO A 142 -12.40 15.97 22.40
CA PRO A 142 -11.44 16.27 23.48
C PRO A 142 -10.11 16.86 22.99
N LEU A 143 -9.75 16.67 21.73
CA LEU A 143 -8.49 17.17 21.18
C LEU A 143 -8.46 18.69 21.00
N THR A 144 -9.64 19.34 20.97
CA THR A 144 -9.75 20.80 20.92
C THR A 144 -9.15 21.49 22.16
N GLU A 145 -8.93 20.75 23.25
CA GLU A 145 -8.28 21.24 24.47
C GLU A 145 -6.74 21.15 24.41
N VAL A 146 -6.18 20.49 23.39
CA VAL A 146 -4.74 20.35 23.22
C VAL A 146 -4.14 21.73 22.91
N THR A 147 -3.18 22.15 23.72
CA THR A 147 -2.44 23.39 23.51
C THR A 147 -0.95 23.06 23.46
N THR A 148 -0.31 23.42 22.35
CA THR A 148 1.14 23.25 22.19
C THR A 148 1.76 24.51 21.59
N PRO A 149 3.01 24.86 21.95
CA PRO A 149 3.68 26.01 21.35
C PRO A 149 3.80 25.87 19.83
N GLY A 150 3.43 26.91 19.10
CA GLY A 150 3.73 27.03 17.67
C GLY A 150 2.92 26.14 16.73
N GLY A 151 1.85 25.49 17.19
CA GLY A 151 0.87 24.86 16.30
C GLY A 151 0.10 25.93 15.53
N ALA A 152 0.17 25.90 14.21
CA ALA A 152 -0.56 26.81 13.32
C ALA A 152 -1.82 26.16 12.73
N GLY A 153 -2.06 24.87 13.02
CA GLY A 153 -3.10 24.07 12.37
C GLY A 153 -2.81 23.83 10.89
N THR A 154 -1.52 23.83 10.50
CA THR A 154 -1.13 23.63 9.10
C THR A 154 -1.02 22.14 8.81
N ILE A 155 -1.91 21.63 7.97
CA ILE A 155 -1.86 20.26 7.47
C ILE A 155 -1.33 20.29 6.03
N VAL A 156 -0.27 19.53 5.77
CA VAL A 156 0.31 19.33 4.45
C VAL A 156 0.13 17.88 4.06
N HIS A 157 -0.51 17.63 2.92
CA HIS A 157 -0.73 16.29 2.41
C HIS A 157 -0.02 16.15 1.07
N TYR A 158 0.95 15.24 0.99
CA TYR A 158 1.61 14.87 -0.26
C TYR A 158 1.08 13.54 -0.76
N ARG A 159 0.87 13.45 -2.07
CA ARG A 159 0.61 12.19 -2.76
C ARG A 159 1.45 12.07 -4.01
N VAL A 160 1.62 10.86 -4.53
CA VAL A 160 2.19 10.62 -5.85
C VAL A 160 1.07 10.40 -6.88
N TYR A 161 1.27 10.89 -8.10
CA TYR A 161 0.39 10.61 -9.22
C TYR A 161 0.25 9.09 -9.42
N GLY A 162 -0.98 8.59 -9.57
CA GLY A 162 -1.22 7.15 -9.70
C GLY A 162 -1.30 6.37 -8.39
N ASP A 163 -1.08 7.01 -7.24
CA ASP A 163 -1.45 6.43 -5.96
C ASP A 163 -2.98 6.31 -5.87
N LEU A 164 -3.50 5.09 -6.01
CA LEU A 164 -4.93 4.85 -5.97
C LEU A 164 -5.52 5.03 -4.57
N VAL A 165 -4.69 4.93 -3.52
CA VAL A 165 -5.15 5.02 -2.12
C VAL A 165 -5.58 6.42 -1.76
N SER A 166 -4.73 7.41 -2.05
CA SER A 166 -5.08 8.82 -1.84
C SER A 166 -6.15 9.33 -2.81
N GLY A 167 -6.61 8.52 -3.77
CA GLY A 167 -7.74 8.82 -4.63
C GLY A 167 -9.11 8.48 -4.02
N VAL A 168 -9.15 7.88 -2.83
CA VAL A 168 -10.38 7.40 -2.19
C VAL A 168 -10.76 8.28 -1.00
N GLY A 169 -12.06 8.50 -0.83
CA GLY A 169 -12.64 9.24 0.28
C GLY A 169 -12.45 10.76 0.19
N ASP A 170 -13.03 11.47 1.15
CA ASP A 170 -12.92 12.92 1.24
C ASP A 170 -11.74 13.28 2.16
N HIS A 171 -10.81 14.10 1.68
CA HIS A 171 -9.67 14.58 2.47
C HIS A 171 -10.07 15.78 3.33
N VAL A 172 -9.37 15.98 4.46
CA VAL A 172 -9.56 17.21 5.26
C VAL A 172 -8.91 18.38 4.53
N VAL A 173 -7.74 18.16 3.94
CA VAL A 173 -7.06 19.12 3.06
C VAL A 173 -6.78 18.51 1.70
N GLU A 174 -6.86 19.34 0.65
CA GLU A 174 -6.54 18.87 -0.71
C GLU A 174 -5.06 18.45 -0.82
N PRO A 175 -4.78 17.24 -1.33
CA PRO A 175 -3.42 16.76 -1.44
C PRO A 175 -2.64 17.45 -2.55
N THR A 176 -1.37 17.77 -2.28
CA THR A 176 -0.40 18.18 -3.29
C THR A 176 0.08 16.94 -4.04
N THR A 177 -0.20 16.87 -5.34
CA THR A 177 0.19 15.73 -6.17
C THR A 177 1.55 15.94 -6.79
N LEU A 178 2.45 14.99 -6.54
CA LEU A 178 3.81 14.94 -7.09
C LEU A 178 3.80 14.09 -8.37
N GLU A 179 4.60 14.46 -9.36
CA GLU A 179 4.81 13.60 -10.53
C GLU A 179 5.38 12.23 -10.15
N PRO A 180 5.01 11.16 -10.87
CA PRO A 180 5.54 9.82 -10.61
C PRO A 180 7.02 9.70 -11.01
N PRO A 181 7.75 8.71 -10.48
CA PRO A 181 9.13 8.42 -10.90
C PRO A 181 9.23 7.81 -12.30
N ILE A 182 8.09 7.49 -12.92
CA ILE A 182 7.94 6.99 -14.28
C ILE A 182 7.04 7.91 -15.09
N PRO A 183 7.10 7.90 -16.43
CA PRO A 183 6.15 8.64 -17.27
C PRO A 183 4.68 8.37 -16.92
N GLN A 184 3.86 9.43 -16.79
CA GLN A 184 2.44 9.32 -16.42
C GLN A 184 1.65 8.38 -17.32
N TRP A 185 1.94 8.34 -18.63
CA TRP A 185 1.24 7.44 -19.55
C TRP A 185 1.42 5.95 -19.19
N GLN A 186 2.53 5.56 -18.53
CA GLN A 186 2.73 4.19 -18.07
C GLN A 186 1.82 3.89 -16.88
N VAL A 187 1.72 4.83 -15.94
CA VAL A 187 0.76 4.77 -14.83
C VAL A 187 -0.67 4.68 -15.36
N ASP A 188 -1.04 5.50 -16.35
CA ASP A 188 -2.38 5.49 -16.95
C ASP A 188 -2.71 4.19 -17.67
N THR A 189 -1.70 3.54 -18.27
CA THR A 189 -1.89 2.31 -19.07
C THR A 189 -2.09 1.08 -18.19
N VAL A 190 -1.39 1.02 -17.05
CA VAL A 190 -1.41 -0.14 -16.14
C VAL A 190 -1.45 0.33 -14.67
N PRO A 191 -2.51 1.05 -14.27
CA PRO A 191 -2.57 1.74 -12.98
C PRO A 191 -2.31 0.82 -11.80
N PHE A 192 -2.86 -0.40 -11.83
CA PHE A 192 -2.65 -1.39 -10.78
C PHE A 192 -1.23 -1.97 -10.74
N GLY A 193 -0.60 -2.15 -11.90
CA GLY A 193 0.79 -2.59 -11.96
C GLY A 193 1.75 -1.58 -11.34
N THR A 194 1.34 -0.31 -11.26
CA THR A 194 2.10 0.79 -10.64
C THR A 194 1.61 1.18 -9.24
N MET A 195 0.43 0.73 -8.83
CA MET A 195 -0.26 1.23 -7.63
C MET A 195 0.60 1.10 -6.37
N LYS A 196 1.21 -0.07 -6.14
CA LYS A 196 2.06 -0.28 -4.96
C LYS A 196 3.26 0.66 -4.96
N ALA A 197 4.00 0.70 -6.08
CA ALA A 197 5.13 1.58 -6.28
C ALA A 197 4.76 3.07 -6.07
N MET A 198 3.59 3.52 -6.54
CA MET A 198 3.14 4.90 -6.33
C MET A 198 2.67 5.15 -4.88
N HIS A 199 2.17 4.12 -4.21
CA HIS A 199 1.74 4.19 -2.82
C HIS A 199 2.92 4.10 -1.84
N GLU A 200 4.11 3.66 -2.23
CA GLU A 200 5.24 3.54 -1.32
C GLU A 200 5.72 4.87 -0.75
N ILE A 201 5.97 4.90 0.56
CA ILE A 201 6.47 6.10 1.24
C ILE A 201 7.84 6.54 0.70
N GLY A 202 8.68 5.59 0.31
CA GLY A 202 9.99 5.85 -0.30
C GLY A 202 9.83 6.71 -1.56
N THR A 203 8.88 6.34 -2.43
CA THR A 203 8.54 7.08 -3.65
C THR A 203 8.14 8.52 -3.33
N VAL A 204 7.18 8.74 -2.42
CA VAL A 204 6.74 10.11 -2.08
C VAL A 204 7.90 10.96 -1.57
N VAL A 205 8.72 10.39 -0.68
CA VAL A 205 9.87 11.09 -0.08
C VAL A 205 10.91 11.44 -1.15
N GLU A 206 11.22 10.53 -2.06
CA GLU A 206 12.13 10.79 -3.19
C GLU A 206 11.60 11.91 -4.08
N ARG A 207 10.29 11.93 -4.36
CA ARG A 207 9.67 12.99 -5.17
C ARG A 207 9.67 14.35 -4.47
N ILE A 208 9.48 14.40 -3.14
CA ILE A 208 9.62 15.65 -2.38
C ILE A 208 11.05 16.18 -2.45
N PHE A 209 12.06 15.32 -2.25
CA PHE A 209 13.46 15.74 -2.38
C PHE A 209 13.79 16.21 -3.80
N SER A 210 13.24 15.55 -4.82
CA SER A 210 13.39 15.96 -6.20
C SER A 210 12.75 17.34 -6.45
N LEU A 211 11.58 17.61 -5.86
CA LEU A 211 10.90 18.90 -5.95
C LEU A 211 11.75 20.03 -5.33
N ASP A 212 12.33 19.79 -4.15
CA ASP A 212 13.21 20.77 -3.48
C ASP A 212 14.48 21.09 -4.29
N ASN A 213 14.96 20.12 -5.09
CA ASN A 213 16.10 20.28 -5.98
C ASN A 213 15.72 20.88 -7.36
N GLY A 214 14.42 21.03 -7.66
CA GLY A 214 13.91 21.49 -8.94
C GLY A 214 13.87 20.42 -10.04
N ASP A 215 13.99 19.14 -9.66
CA ASP A 215 14.03 17.97 -10.55
C ASP A 215 12.67 17.25 -10.66
N ALA A 216 11.66 17.65 -9.87
CA ALA A 216 10.29 17.16 -9.97
C ALA A 216 9.30 18.34 -10.08
N GLU A 217 8.17 18.09 -10.74
CA GLU A 217 7.07 19.04 -10.83
C GLU A 217 5.86 18.60 -9.97
N ILE A 218 5.03 19.59 -9.64
CA ILE A 218 3.71 19.34 -9.06
C ILE A 218 2.76 18.99 -10.21
N SER A 219 2.14 17.81 -10.14
CA SER A 219 1.08 17.43 -11.05
C SER A 219 -0.22 18.13 -10.68
N LEU A 220 -0.93 18.68 -11.68
CA LEU A 220 -2.27 19.24 -11.51
C LEU A 220 -3.38 18.18 -11.61
N SER A 221 -3.02 16.93 -11.93
CA SER A 221 -3.93 15.79 -12.05
C SER A 221 -3.60 14.73 -11.01
N PHE A 222 -4.62 14.05 -10.53
CA PHE A 222 -4.52 12.90 -9.61
C PHE A 222 -4.03 11.64 -10.34
N GLY A 223 -4.16 11.61 -11.67
CA GLY A 223 -3.98 10.41 -12.47
C GLY A 223 -5.21 9.49 -12.41
N PRO A 224 -5.03 8.19 -12.68
CA PRO A 224 -6.12 7.24 -12.57
C PRO A 224 -6.59 7.16 -11.11
N THR A 225 -7.91 7.22 -10.90
CA THR A 225 -8.56 7.00 -9.61
C THR A 225 -9.21 5.62 -9.58
N LEU A 226 -9.45 5.07 -8.38
CA LEU A 226 -10.16 3.81 -8.24
C LEU A 226 -11.51 3.83 -8.97
N ASP A 227 -12.26 4.93 -8.87
CA ASP A 227 -13.52 5.15 -9.58
C ASP A 227 -13.35 5.18 -11.10
N SER A 228 -12.30 5.84 -11.60
CA SER A 228 -12.03 5.90 -13.05
C SER A 228 -11.68 4.53 -13.62
N ILE A 229 -11.09 3.65 -12.81
CA ILE A 229 -10.73 2.31 -13.24
C ILE A 229 -11.92 1.35 -13.11
N ALA A 230 -12.64 1.41 -11.98
CA ALA A 230 -13.84 0.61 -11.74
C ALA A 230 -15.01 0.92 -12.69
N SER A 231 -15.04 2.14 -13.26
CA SER A 231 -16.01 2.51 -14.29
C SER A 231 -15.62 2.06 -15.71
N GLY A 232 -14.37 1.64 -15.92
CA GLY A 232 -13.87 1.13 -17.20
C GLY A 232 -13.84 -0.40 -17.30
N GLU A 233 -13.58 -1.10 -16.19
CA GLU A 233 -13.37 -2.56 -16.11
C GLU A 233 -13.90 -3.09 -14.75
N ASN A 234 -14.48 -4.31 -14.65
CA ASN A 234 -14.83 -4.84 -13.33
C ASN A 234 -13.57 -5.42 -12.68
N VAL A 235 -12.90 -4.61 -11.87
CA VAL A 235 -11.73 -5.06 -11.14
C VAL A 235 -12.15 -5.83 -9.90
N THR A 236 -11.71 -7.08 -9.80
CA THR A 236 -11.88 -7.89 -8.59
C THR A 236 -10.54 -8.00 -7.87
N TYR A 237 -10.52 -7.68 -6.58
CA TYR A 237 -9.35 -7.84 -5.74
C TYR A 237 -9.52 -9.06 -4.85
N LEU A 238 -8.46 -9.85 -4.77
CA LEU A 238 -8.32 -10.86 -3.73
C LEU A 238 -7.26 -10.40 -2.76
N SER A 239 -7.67 -9.61 -1.78
CA SER A 239 -6.84 -9.29 -0.63
C SER A 239 -7.28 -10.07 0.61
N GLY A 240 -6.33 -10.29 1.51
CA GLY A 240 -6.55 -10.97 2.77
C GLY A 240 -5.79 -12.28 2.83
N GLY A 241 -4.62 -12.21 3.49
CA GLY A 241 -3.88 -13.32 4.06
C GLY A 241 -4.23 -14.68 3.47
N LEU A 242 -3.66 -14.98 2.30
CA LEU A 242 -3.62 -16.33 1.77
C LEU A 242 -2.69 -17.16 2.67
N ASN A 243 -3.12 -17.39 3.93
CA ASN A 243 -2.33 -17.96 5.00
C ASN A 243 -1.52 -19.14 4.49
N LEU A 244 -0.19 -19.07 4.53
CA LEU A 244 0.61 -20.22 4.19
C LEU A 244 0.30 -21.38 5.14
N VAL A 245 -0.42 -22.39 4.64
CA VAL A 245 -0.50 -23.69 5.31
C VAL A 245 0.57 -24.56 4.68
N ASN A 246 1.74 -24.61 5.31
CA ASN A 246 2.91 -25.38 4.88
C ASN A 246 3.59 -24.87 3.58
N GLY A 247 3.67 -23.55 3.35
CA GLY A 247 4.30 -22.99 2.14
C GLY A 247 3.45 -23.09 0.88
N TRP A 248 2.13 -23.23 1.06
CA TRP A 248 1.11 -23.18 0.03
C TRP A 248 0.21 -21.98 0.27
N ILE A 249 0.06 -21.13 -0.75
CA ILE A 249 -0.96 -20.08 -0.79
C ILE A 249 -2.32 -20.76 -0.57
N LEU A 250 -3.13 -20.27 0.39
CA LEU A 250 -4.50 -20.79 0.58
C LEU A 250 -5.22 -20.85 -0.77
N PRO A 251 -5.97 -21.92 -1.09
CA PRO A 251 -6.67 -21.98 -2.35
C PRO A 251 -7.68 -20.83 -2.41
N ILE A 252 -7.51 -19.93 -3.38
CA ILE A 252 -8.60 -19.06 -3.82
C ILE A 252 -9.73 -20.02 -4.21
N THR A 253 -10.88 -19.95 -3.54
CA THR A 253 -12.00 -20.84 -3.83
C THR A 253 -13.25 -20.04 -4.16
N ASN A 254 -13.95 -20.50 -5.19
CA ASN A 254 -15.24 -19.98 -5.61
C ASN A 254 -15.28 -18.47 -5.96
N LEU A 255 -14.21 -17.92 -6.53
CA LEU A 255 -14.23 -16.54 -7.00
C LEU A 255 -14.99 -16.46 -8.34
N THR A 256 -16.06 -15.68 -8.40
CA THR A 256 -16.69 -15.38 -9.69
C THR A 256 -15.80 -14.42 -10.48
N VAL A 257 -15.41 -14.82 -11.68
CA VAL A 257 -14.62 -14.01 -12.61
C VAL A 257 -15.39 -13.82 -13.91
N VAL A 258 -15.12 -12.72 -14.58
CA VAL A 258 -15.72 -12.34 -15.87
C VAL A 258 -14.60 -12.27 -16.90
N ALA A 259 -14.88 -12.68 -18.13
CA ALA A 259 -13.90 -12.70 -19.20
C ALA A 259 -13.37 -11.29 -19.49
N GLY A 260 -12.05 -11.16 -19.60
CA GLY A 260 -11.38 -9.88 -19.86
C GLY A 260 -11.25 -8.94 -18.65
N ASP A 261 -11.97 -9.19 -17.56
CA ASP A 261 -11.80 -8.43 -16.32
C ASP A 261 -10.49 -8.80 -15.63
N TYR A 262 -9.86 -7.81 -15.01
CA TYR A 262 -8.63 -7.99 -14.26
C TYR A 262 -8.92 -8.51 -12.85
N LEU A 263 -8.20 -9.57 -12.51
CA LEU A 263 -7.99 -10.03 -11.16
C LEU A 263 -6.57 -9.69 -10.75
N PHE A 264 -6.43 -8.91 -9.68
CA PHE A 264 -5.15 -8.60 -9.07
C PHE A 264 -4.86 -9.56 -7.93
N ILE A 265 -3.63 -10.09 -7.92
CA ILE A 265 -3.15 -11.07 -6.97
C ILE A 265 -1.86 -10.54 -6.35
N ASP A 266 -1.81 -10.45 -5.03
CA ASP A 266 -0.59 -10.21 -4.25
C ASP A 266 -0.17 -11.52 -3.57
N PRO A 267 0.88 -12.18 -4.08
CA PRO A 267 1.44 -13.34 -3.43
C PRO A 267 2.46 -12.93 -2.36
N GLU A 268 2.59 -13.72 -1.29
CA GLU A 268 3.64 -13.50 -0.28
C GLU A 268 5.06 -13.55 -0.88
N ASP A 269 6.06 -13.09 -0.12
CA ASP A 269 7.49 -13.03 -0.50
C ASP A 269 8.02 -14.40 -0.94
N LEU A 270 8.04 -14.64 -2.27
CA LEU A 270 8.50 -15.88 -2.87
C LEU A 270 9.44 -15.62 -4.05
N ASP A 271 10.26 -16.60 -4.37
CA ASP A 271 11.22 -16.53 -5.47
C ASP A 271 10.72 -17.28 -6.74
N LEU A 272 9.59 -17.98 -6.61
CA LEU A 272 8.88 -18.66 -7.69
C LEU A 272 7.38 -18.67 -7.38
N TYR A 273 6.58 -18.22 -8.35
CA TYR A 273 5.14 -18.13 -8.25
C TYR A 273 4.51 -19.07 -9.26
N GLU A 274 3.83 -20.12 -8.80
CA GLU A 274 3.13 -21.10 -9.65
C GLU A 274 1.62 -20.96 -9.45
N PHE A 275 0.85 -20.93 -10.53
CA PHE A 275 -0.61 -20.84 -10.49
C PHE A 275 -1.20 -22.00 -11.26
N SER A 276 -2.14 -22.71 -10.63
CA SER A 276 -2.88 -23.80 -11.26
C SER A 276 -4.38 -23.65 -11.01
N ALA A 277 -5.12 -23.39 -12.08
CA ALA A 277 -6.58 -23.34 -12.05
C ALA A 277 -7.18 -24.71 -11.73
N ALA A 278 -8.22 -24.74 -10.91
CA ALA A 278 -8.96 -25.95 -10.58
C ALA A 278 -9.72 -26.48 -11.79
N GLN A 279 -10.07 -27.77 -11.74
CA GLN A 279 -10.91 -28.36 -12.77
C GLN A 279 -12.25 -27.61 -12.85
N GLY A 280 -12.58 -27.12 -14.04
CA GLY A 280 -13.80 -26.35 -14.29
C GLY A 280 -13.66 -24.84 -14.07
N SER A 281 -12.50 -24.37 -13.59
CA SER A 281 -12.21 -22.94 -13.55
C SER A 281 -11.91 -22.38 -14.93
N PRO A 282 -12.26 -21.11 -15.21
CA PRO A 282 -11.82 -20.42 -16.41
C PRO A 282 -10.30 -20.44 -16.57
N PHE A 283 -9.84 -20.46 -17.82
CA PHE A 283 -8.42 -20.38 -18.14
C PHE A 283 -7.92 -18.93 -18.08
N PHE A 284 -6.66 -18.77 -17.71
CA PHE A 284 -5.98 -17.48 -17.74
C PHE A 284 -5.77 -17.03 -19.17
N ARG A 285 -6.14 -15.77 -19.46
CA ARG A 285 -5.98 -15.12 -20.76
C ARG A 285 -4.69 -14.31 -20.82
N THR A 286 -4.47 -13.44 -19.84
CA THR A 286 -3.26 -12.62 -19.75
C THR A 286 -2.64 -12.67 -18.36
N ILE A 287 -1.36 -12.29 -18.29
CA ILE A 287 -0.67 -11.85 -17.09
C ILE A 287 -0.02 -10.49 -17.35
N THR A 288 -0.15 -9.55 -16.42
CA THR A 288 0.52 -8.24 -16.42
C THR A 288 1.48 -8.18 -15.23
N PHE A 289 2.76 -7.96 -15.52
CA PHE A 289 3.80 -7.90 -14.50
C PHE A 289 3.83 -6.52 -13.81
N PRO A 290 4.11 -6.46 -12.51
CA PRO A 290 4.15 -5.21 -11.75
C PRO A 290 5.40 -4.38 -12.07
N LEU A 291 5.44 -3.16 -11.54
CA LEU A 291 6.65 -2.37 -11.32
C LEU A 291 7.22 -2.67 -9.93
N LEU A 292 8.51 -3.00 -9.85
CA LEU A 292 9.27 -3.19 -8.61
C LEU A 292 10.34 -2.09 -8.52
N LEU A 293 10.26 -1.20 -7.54
CA LEU A 293 11.19 -0.05 -7.47
C LEU A 293 12.55 -0.40 -6.84
N ASP A 294 12.64 -1.51 -6.11
CA ASP A 294 13.83 -1.94 -5.39
C ASP A 294 14.85 -2.66 -6.29
N ILE A 295 14.39 -3.22 -7.42
CA ILE A 295 15.20 -4.00 -8.35
C ILE A 295 14.88 -3.69 -9.82
N ASP A 296 15.88 -3.86 -10.69
CA ASP A 296 15.61 -3.87 -12.14
C ASP A 296 15.04 -5.26 -12.50
N ALA A 297 13.72 -5.44 -12.37
CA ALA A 297 13.11 -6.76 -12.44
C ALA A 297 12.96 -7.32 -13.86
N LEU A 298 13.21 -8.62 -13.99
CA LEU A 298 12.84 -9.43 -15.15
C LEU A 298 12.04 -10.66 -14.71
N PHE A 299 10.90 -10.89 -15.35
CA PHE A 299 9.98 -11.98 -15.03
C PHE A 299 10.16 -13.13 -16.03
N ASN A 300 10.79 -14.22 -15.59
CA ASN A 300 10.92 -15.44 -16.38
C ASN A 300 9.62 -16.24 -16.29
N LEU A 301 8.83 -16.24 -17.37
CA LEU A 301 7.54 -16.91 -17.43
C LEU A 301 7.66 -18.30 -18.09
N GLU A 302 7.02 -19.28 -17.48
CA GLU A 302 6.84 -20.63 -18.00
C GLU A 302 5.36 -21.01 -18.00
N THR A 303 4.93 -21.76 -19.02
CA THR A 303 3.56 -22.27 -19.15
C THR A 303 3.57 -23.79 -19.10
N PHE A 304 2.50 -24.37 -18.58
CA PHE A 304 2.35 -25.82 -18.50
C PHE A 304 1.41 -26.32 -19.59
N ALA A 305 1.91 -27.18 -20.48
CA ALA A 305 1.12 -27.83 -21.50
C ALA A 305 1.65 -29.25 -21.78
N ASN A 306 0.75 -30.20 -22.00
CA ASN A 306 1.10 -31.60 -22.27
C ASN A 306 2.06 -32.21 -21.22
N ASP A 307 1.78 -31.94 -19.94
CA ASP A 307 2.57 -32.38 -18.79
C ASP A 307 4.02 -31.86 -18.75
N VAL A 308 4.32 -30.77 -19.48
CA VAL A 308 5.66 -30.18 -19.57
C VAL A 308 5.61 -28.67 -19.34
N TRP A 309 6.51 -28.18 -18.49
CA TRP A 309 6.82 -26.76 -18.34
C TRP A 309 7.66 -26.28 -19.52
N THR A 310 7.20 -25.25 -20.21
CA THR A 310 7.89 -24.62 -21.33
C THR A 310 8.11 -23.14 -21.04
N ARG A 311 9.33 -22.65 -21.27
CA ARG A 311 9.63 -21.22 -21.14
C ARG A 311 8.90 -20.42 -22.22
N ALA A 312 8.02 -19.53 -21.79
CA ALA A 312 7.32 -18.59 -22.66
C ALA A 312 8.21 -17.38 -23.01
N GLY A 313 9.03 -16.93 -22.05
CA GLY A 313 9.95 -15.83 -22.29
C GLY A 313 10.51 -15.23 -21.01
N ALA A 314 11.08 -14.04 -21.15
CA ALA A 314 11.46 -13.17 -20.06
C ALA A 314 10.88 -11.79 -20.35
N PHE A 315 10.16 -11.23 -19.39
CA PHE A 315 9.34 -10.03 -19.57
C PHE A 315 9.80 -8.93 -18.62
N GLN A 316 9.76 -7.69 -19.10
CA GLN A 316 10.02 -6.53 -18.27
C GLN A 316 8.78 -6.18 -17.44
N GLU A 317 8.99 -5.32 -16.45
CA GLU A 317 7.94 -4.69 -15.66
C GLU A 317 6.89 -4.03 -16.56
N LEU A 318 5.64 -4.03 -16.09
CA LEU A 318 4.49 -3.44 -16.78
C LEU A 318 4.14 -4.07 -18.14
N GLN A 319 4.84 -5.12 -18.56
CA GLN A 319 4.48 -5.87 -19.76
C GLN A 319 3.32 -6.84 -19.49
N THR A 320 2.42 -6.92 -20.45
CA THR A 320 1.36 -7.93 -20.49
C THR A 320 1.75 -9.05 -21.46
N PHE A 321 1.66 -10.30 -21.00
CA PHE A 321 1.75 -11.47 -21.85
C PHE A 321 0.36 -12.06 -22.09
N ASP A 322 0.01 -12.25 -23.35
CA ASP A 322 -1.23 -12.91 -23.78
C ASP A 322 -0.95 -14.39 -24.06
N PHE A 323 -1.62 -15.28 -23.33
CA PHE A 323 -1.50 -16.73 -23.49
C PHE A 323 -2.14 -17.24 -24.80
N GLY A 324 -2.86 -16.36 -25.52
CA GLY A 324 -3.48 -16.65 -26.80
C GLY A 324 -4.89 -17.24 -26.66
N VAL A 325 -5.48 -17.58 -27.81
CA VAL A 325 -6.84 -18.14 -27.89
C VAL A 325 -6.93 -19.42 -27.09
N GLY A 326 -7.94 -19.50 -26.22
CA GLY A 326 -8.15 -20.64 -25.33
C GLY A 326 -7.33 -20.59 -24.04
N GLY A 327 -6.48 -19.58 -23.84
CA GLY A 327 -5.76 -19.37 -22.58
C GLY A 327 -4.94 -20.56 -22.11
N ILE A 328 -4.62 -20.58 -20.81
CA ILE A 328 -3.94 -21.70 -20.14
C ILE A 328 -4.52 -21.96 -18.75
N SER A 329 -4.37 -23.19 -18.25
CA SER A 329 -4.78 -23.55 -16.89
C SER A 329 -3.67 -23.39 -15.85
N GLN A 330 -2.38 -23.38 -16.27
CA GLN A 330 -1.27 -23.22 -15.34
C GLN A 330 -0.10 -22.45 -15.95
N PHE A 331 0.46 -21.53 -15.17
CA PHE A 331 1.71 -20.84 -15.46
C PHE A 331 2.53 -20.72 -14.18
N ARG A 332 3.80 -20.38 -14.34
CA ARG A 332 4.63 -19.93 -13.24
C ARG A 332 5.60 -18.86 -13.71
N PHE A 333 6.04 -18.01 -12.81
CA PHE A 333 7.10 -17.06 -13.10
C PHE A 333 8.06 -16.90 -11.94
N GLN A 334 9.29 -16.52 -12.28
CA GLN A 334 10.36 -16.21 -11.33
C GLN A 334 10.92 -14.82 -11.65
N VAL A 335 11.12 -14.03 -10.60
CA VAL A 335 11.73 -12.71 -10.70
C VAL A 335 13.26 -12.83 -10.68
N VAL A 336 13.93 -12.09 -11.53
CA VAL A 336 15.39 -12.01 -11.61
C VAL A 336 15.80 -10.54 -11.62
N ASP A 337 16.76 -10.18 -10.77
CA ASP A 337 17.37 -8.85 -10.81
C ASP A 337 18.32 -8.76 -12.02
N LEU A 338 18.01 -7.91 -12.99
CA LEU A 338 18.78 -7.71 -14.22
C LEU A 338 20.21 -7.24 -13.95
N ARG A 339 20.45 -6.53 -12.85
CA ARG A 339 21.78 -6.01 -12.49
C ARG A 339 22.72 -7.13 -12.09
N THR A 340 22.19 -8.15 -11.42
CA THR A 340 22.97 -9.28 -10.88
C THR A 340 22.82 -10.55 -11.70
N GLY A 341 21.76 -10.68 -12.50
CA GLY A 341 21.34 -11.92 -13.14
C GLY A 341 20.89 -13.00 -12.16
N MET A 342 20.69 -12.63 -10.89
CA MET A 342 20.33 -13.55 -9.81
C MET A 342 18.89 -13.30 -9.37
N VAL A 343 18.23 -14.37 -8.94
CA VAL A 343 16.96 -14.23 -8.21
C VAL A 343 17.26 -13.57 -6.86
N PRO A 344 16.57 -12.47 -6.52
CA PRO A 344 16.76 -11.78 -5.24
C PRO A 344 16.56 -12.71 -4.05
N SER A 345 17.27 -12.46 -2.95
CA SER A 345 17.09 -13.21 -1.70
C SER A 345 15.78 -12.91 -0.98
N SER A 346 15.20 -11.75 -1.29
CA SER A 346 13.91 -11.25 -0.86
C SER A 346 13.43 -10.29 -1.93
N ILE A 347 12.13 -10.27 -2.16
CA ILE A 347 11.44 -9.28 -2.99
C ILE A 347 10.32 -8.79 -2.10
N GLU A 348 10.08 -7.48 -2.07
CA GLU A 348 8.89 -6.99 -1.39
C GLU A 348 7.63 -7.60 -2.03
N PRO A 349 6.51 -7.76 -1.28
CA PRO A 349 5.27 -8.25 -1.87
C PRO A 349 4.89 -7.44 -3.12
N PHE A 350 4.13 -7.99 -4.05
CA PHE A 350 3.78 -7.22 -5.24
C PHE A 350 2.50 -7.71 -5.88
N THR A 351 1.73 -6.77 -6.42
CA THR A 351 0.47 -7.10 -7.05
C THR A 351 0.64 -7.27 -8.56
N PHE A 352 0.35 -8.45 -9.10
CA PHE A 352 0.32 -8.67 -10.55
C PHE A 352 -1.13 -8.90 -11.02
N GLY A 353 -1.40 -8.58 -12.28
CA GLY A 353 -2.75 -8.70 -12.86
C GLY A 353 -2.88 -9.96 -13.72
N VAL A 354 -4.04 -10.62 -13.68
CA VAL A 354 -4.43 -11.65 -14.64
C VAL A 354 -5.83 -11.38 -15.17
N THR A 355 -6.09 -11.85 -16.39
CA THR A 355 -7.46 -11.87 -16.95
C THR A 355 -7.86 -13.29 -17.31
N PHE A 356 -9.15 -13.52 -17.59
CA PHE A 356 -9.69 -14.84 -17.91
C PHE A 356 -10.28 -14.91 -19.31
N GLU A 357 -10.20 -16.09 -19.93
CA GLU A 357 -10.73 -16.35 -21.27
C GLU A 357 -12.26 -16.43 -21.29
N SER A 358 -12.88 -16.76 -20.16
CA SER A 358 -14.34 -16.92 -20.05
C SER A 358 -14.84 -16.55 -18.65
N ASP A 359 -16.12 -16.19 -18.56
CA ASP A 359 -16.82 -16.05 -17.29
C ASP A 359 -16.85 -17.40 -16.54
N GLY A 360 -16.87 -17.36 -15.22
CA GLY A 360 -17.09 -18.55 -14.42
C GLY A 360 -16.63 -18.44 -12.98
N VAL A 361 -16.53 -19.60 -12.33
CA VAL A 361 -16.06 -19.70 -10.95
C VAL A 361 -14.61 -20.18 -10.96
N PHE A 362 -13.71 -19.28 -10.63
CA PHE A 362 -12.28 -19.53 -10.53
C PHE A 362 -11.90 -20.08 -9.15
N SER A 363 -10.98 -21.03 -9.14
CA SER A 363 -10.34 -21.55 -7.93
C SER A 363 -8.91 -21.97 -8.24
N VAL A 364 -8.00 -21.80 -7.27
CA VAL A 364 -6.58 -22.18 -7.40
C VAL A 364 -6.31 -23.44 -6.59
N VAL A 365 -5.66 -24.43 -7.21
CA VAL A 365 -5.31 -25.71 -6.57
C VAL A 365 -3.90 -25.70 -5.99
N LYS A 366 -3.01 -24.88 -6.54
CA LYS A 366 -1.60 -24.83 -6.16
C LYS A 366 -1.02 -23.44 -6.39
N GLY A 367 -0.59 -22.81 -5.30
CA GLY A 367 0.48 -21.81 -5.26
C GLY A 367 1.58 -22.35 -4.36
N SER A 368 2.68 -22.86 -4.92
CA SER A 368 3.73 -23.52 -4.13
C SER A 368 5.04 -22.74 -4.11
N ASN A 369 5.67 -22.74 -2.93
CA ASN A 369 7.05 -22.34 -2.71
C ASN A 369 8.03 -23.25 -3.47
N GLY A 370 8.92 -22.65 -4.27
CA GLY A 370 10.03 -23.30 -4.96
C GLY A 370 11.28 -23.54 -4.09
N SER A 371 11.18 -23.80 -2.79
CA SER A 371 12.36 -24.09 -1.97
C SER A 371 12.89 -25.50 -2.23
N ASN A 372 13.72 -25.62 -3.27
CA ASN A 372 14.82 -26.58 -3.29
C ASN A 372 15.98 -26.04 -4.13
N ARG A 373 16.58 -24.94 -3.66
CA ARG A 373 18.00 -24.70 -3.97
C ARG A 373 18.84 -25.70 -3.20
N THR A 374 19.23 -26.77 -3.88
CA THR A 374 20.67 -27.07 -3.93
C THR A 374 21.13 -26.66 -5.33
N PRO A 375 22.02 -25.67 -5.47
CA PRO A 375 22.55 -25.31 -6.78
C PRO A 375 23.43 -26.48 -7.29
N THR A 376 23.17 -26.95 -8.51
CA THR A 376 24.11 -27.80 -9.27
C THR A 376 24.97 -26.94 -10.18
#